data_AF-A0A948JD91-F1
#
_entry.id   AF-A0A948JD91-F1
#
_cell.length_a   1.000
_cell.length_b   1.000
_cell.length_c   1.000
_cell.angle_alpha   90.00
_cell.angle_beta   90.00
_cell.angle_gamma   90.00
#
_symmetry.space_group_name_H-M   'P 1'
#
loop_
_entity.id
_entity.type
_entity.pdbx_description
1 polymer ?
#
loop_
_entity_poly.entity_id
_entity_poly.type
_entity_poly.pdbx_seq_one_letter_code
_entity_poly.pdbx_strand_id
1 'polypeptide(L)'
;MKNLLVKIAATALMSLGLIAQAAAAEVKTYTDPYKMIEAVADQAFRRIAKDQPVIEKDIEHLRVIVNEELVPYIDSRYAAFRVIGNYIKQTKEEDRDAFVVAFKDYMVATYAGALTQYKNQKVIFEPARAVGNQNIITIKTRVIDPGKPDINIEFKLRRAKDSENWQVFDMVAEGISLLDSKRAELGNMIRQQGLASVTALLVEKSKAPITAPMQGNNAKN
;
A
#
# COMPACT_ATOMS: atom_id res chain seq x y z
N MET A 1 23.71 -56.54 47.37
CA MET A 1 24.20 -57.45 46.31
C MET A 1 23.55 -56.99 45.01
N LYS A 2 24.29 -56.21 44.21
CA LYS A 2 24.89 -56.63 42.93
C LYS A 2 23.85 -56.92 41.84
N ASN A 3 23.83 -56.01 40.85
CA ASN A 3 23.77 -56.28 39.40
C ASN A 3 22.47 -56.94 38.89
N LEU A 4 21.96 -56.75 37.68
CA LEU A 4 22.27 -56.07 36.42
C LEU A 4 21.26 -56.69 35.42
N LEU A 5 21.06 -56.09 34.24
CA LEU A 5 20.36 -56.61 33.04
C LEU A 5 18.90 -56.13 32.92
N VAL A 6 18.63 -54.93 32.39
CA VAL A 6 18.69 -54.58 30.95
C VAL A 6 17.87 -55.54 30.09
N LYS A 7 16.63 -55.16 29.76
CA LYS A 7 16.06 -55.41 28.43
C LYS A 7 15.40 -54.13 27.91
N ILE A 8 16.01 -53.69 26.81
CA ILE A 8 15.77 -52.51 26.01
C ILE A 8 14.42 -52.65 25.30
N ALA A 9 13.55 -51.66 25.45
CA ALA A 9 12.52 -51.32 24.48
C ALA A 9 12.57 -49.81 24.30
N ALA A 10 13.56 -49.36 23.54
CA ALA A 10 13.70 -47.98 23.11
C ALA A 10 12.67 -47.73 22.01
N THR A 11 11.47 -47.30 22.39
CA THR A 11 10.51 -46.72 21.44
C THR A 11 10.97 -45.31 21.11
N ALA A 12 11.81 -45.18 20.09
CA ALA A 12 12.16 -43.88 19.52
C ALA A 12 10.95 -43.33 18.76
N LEU A 13 10.14 -42.49 19.42
CA LEU A 13 9.22 -41.60 18.73
C LEU A 13 10.06 -40.51 18.04
N MET A 14 10.39 -40.73 16.77
CA MET A 14 10.87 -39.68 15.88
C MET A 14 9.65 -38.85 15.45
N SER A 15 9.28 -37.85 16.23
CA SER A 15 8.37 -36.80 15.79
C SER A 15 9.12 -35.87 14.84
N LEU A 16 9.06 -36.15 13.53
CA LEU A 16 9.38 -35.15 12.51
C LEU A 16 8.36 -34.01 12.63
N GLY A 17 8.75 -32.92 13.27
CA GLY A 17 8.05 -31.65 13.13
C GLY A 17 8.24 -31.14 11.70
N LEU A 18 7.22 -31.29 10.85
CA LEU A 18 7.11 -30.47 9.65
C LEU A 18 6.88 -29.03 10.11
N ILE A 19 7.96 -28.26 10.18
CA ILE A 19 7.86 -26.80 10.16
C ILE A 19 7.44 -26.46 8.73
N ALA A 20 6.15 -26.19 8.54
CA ALA A 20 5.68 -25.56 7.31
C ALA A 20 6.31 -24.18 7.24
N GLN A 21 7.44 -24.08 6.54
CA GLN A 21 8.01 -22.80 6.15
C GLN A 21 6.97 -22.17 5.20
N ALA A 22 6.22 -21.18 5.70
CA ALA A 22 5.42 -20.35 4.82
C ALA A 22 6.39 -19.66 3.86
N ALA A 23 6.45 -20.13 2.61
CA ALA A 23 7.17 -19.45 1.56
C ALA A 23 6.51 -18.08 1.40
N ALA A 24 7.15 -17.04 1.92
CA ALA A 24 6.75 -15.68 1.58
C ALA A 24 6.83 -15.57 0.06
N ALA A 25 5.70 -15.25 -0.58
CA ALA A 25 5.69 -15.06 -2.02
C ALA A 25 6.74 -14.00 -2.39
N GLU A 26 7.62 -14.34 -3.32
CA GLU A 26 8.67 -13.42 -3.76
C GLU A 26 8.01 -12.23 -4.45
N VAL A 27 8.14 -11.03 -3.87
CA VAL A 27 7.62 -9.80 -4.47
C VAL A 27 8.39 -9.54 -5.75
N LYS A 28 7.68 -9.53 -6.87
CA LYS A 28 8.31 -9.28 -8.17
C LYS A 28 8.94 -7.89 -8.19
N THR A 29 10.19 -7.82 -8.62
CA THR A 29 10.95 -6.57 -8.69
C THR A 29 10.94 -6.00 -10.10
N TYR A 30 11.03 -4.67 -10.23
CA TYR A 30 10.97 -3.98 -11.52
C TYR A 30 12.00 -2.85 -11.57
N THR A 31 12.92 -2.94 -12.51
CA THR A 31 13.93 -1.91 -12.81
C THR A 31 13.44 -0.87 -13.82
N ASP A 32 12.42 -1.21 -14.61
CA ASP A 32 11.70 -0.29 -15.49
C ASP A 32 10.43 0.21 -14.78
N PRO A 33 10.33 1.51 -14.47
CA PRO A 33 9.18 2.05 -13.75
C PRO A 33 7.89 2.10 -14.58
N TYR A 34 7.99 2.23 -15.91
CA TYR A 34 6.81 2.21 -16.78
C TYR A 34 6.21 0.81 -16.82
N LYS A 35 7.06 -0.20 -17.00
CA LYS A 35 6.63 -1.60 -16.92
C LYS A 35 6.09 -1.96 -15.53
N MET A 36 6.68 -1.40 -14.46
CA MET A 36 6.20 -1.61 -13.10
C MET A 36 4.77 -1.12 -12.93
N ILE A 37 4.50 0.16 -13.22
CA ILE A 37 3.19 0.75 -12.95
C ILE A 37 2.10 0.10 -13.81
N GLU A 38 2.39 -0.23 -15.06
CA GLU A 38 1.47 -0.95 -15.95
C GLU A 38 1.14 -2.33 -15.39
N ALA A 39 2.17 -3.14 -15.06
CA ALA A 39 1.97 -4.49 -14.59
C ALA A 39 1.25 -4.56 -13.24
N VAL A 40 1.55 -3.63 -12.33
CA VAL A 40 0.93 -3.54 -11.01
C VAL A 40 -0.54 -3.11 -11.12
N ALA A 41 -0.83 -2.06 -11.91
CA ALA A 41 -2.21 -1.62 -12.13
C ALA A 41 -3.04 -2.72 -12.78
N ASP A 42 -2.53 -3.34 -13.84
CA ASP A 42 -3.18 -4.45 -14.54
C ASP A 42 -3.47 -5.62 -13.60
N GLN A 43 -2.51 -5.98 -12.75
CA GLN A 43 -2.67 -7.06 -11.78
C GLN A 43 -3.77 -6.75 -10.76
N ALA A 44 -3.76 -5.54 -10.20
CA ALA A 44 -4.77 -5.10 -9.25
C ALA A 44 -6.17 -5.11 -9.88
N PHE A 45 -6.34 -4.55 -11.08
CA PHE A 45 -7.64 -4.53 -11.76
C PHE A 45 -8.12 -5.92 -12.18
N ARG A 46 -7.23 -6.79 -12.66
CA ARG A 46 -7.58 -8.20 -12.91
C ARG A 46 -8.07 -8.89 -11.64
N ARG A 47 -7.41 -8.66 -10.50
CA ARG A 47 -7.82 -9.25 -9.23
C ARG A 47 -9.16 -8.69 -8.75
N ILE A 48 -9.38 -7.38 -8.85
CA ILE A 48 -10.68 -6.76 -8.52
C ILE A 48 -11.79 -7.36 -9.37
N ALA A 49 -11.59 -7.44 -10.69
CA ALA A 49 -12.59 -8.00 -11.60
C ALA A 49 -12.88 -9.49 -11.31
N LYS A 50 -11.84 -10.27 -11.01
CA LYS A 50 -11.97 -11.69 -10.65
C LYS A 50 -12.70 -11.88 -9.31
N ASP A 51 -12.35 -11.08 -8.31
CA ASP A 51 -12.82 -11.21 -6.94
C ASP A 51 -14.12 -10.41 -6.69
N GLN A 52 -14.74 -9.85 -7.74
CA GLN A 52 -15.99 -9.09 -7.67
C GLN A 52 -17.09 -9.80 -6.86
N PRO A 53 -17.37 -11.12 -7.02
CA PRO A 53 -18.38 -11.81 -6.22
C PRO A 53 -18.03 -11.92 -4.73
N VAL A 54 -16.75 -11.81 -4.37
CA VAL A 54 -16.28 -11.78 -2.98
C VAL A 54 -16.44 -10.36 -2.43
N ILE A 55 -16.01 -9.34 -3.19
CA ILE A 55 -16.13 -7.93 -2.83
C ILE A 55 -17.59 -7.52 -2.59
N GLU A 56 -18.53 -8.05 -3.37
CA GLU A 56 -19.96 -7.79 -3.19
C GLU A 56 -20.53 -8.34 -1.87
N LYS A 57 -19.93 -9.40 -1.33
CA LYS A 57 -20.34 -10.01 -0.05
C LYS A 57 -19.57 -9.41 1.13
N ASP A 58 -18.32 -9.04 0.91
CA ASP A 58 -17.43 -8.46 1.89
C ASP A 58 -16.51 -7.41 1.24
N ILE A 59 -16.86 -6.15 1.43
CA ILE A 59 -16.10 -5.01 0.90
C ILE A 59 -14.70 -4.90 1.54
N GLU A 60 -14.46 -5.49 2.72
CA GLU A 60 -13.13 -5.54 3.32
C GLU A 60 -12.14 -6.36 2.49
N HIS A 61 -12.61 -7.22 1.58
CA HIS A 61 -11.72 -7.94 0.66
C HIS A 61 -10.88 -6.98 -0.21
N LEU A 62 -11.36 -5.75 -0.45
CA LEU A 62 -10.56 -4.71 -1.10
C LEU A 62 -9.30 -4.35 -0.31
N ARG A 63 -9.36 -4.37 1.02
CA ARG A 63 -8.19 -4.15 1.89
C ARG A 63 -7.14 -5.22 1.65
N VAL A 64 -7.54 -6.47 1.44
CA VAL A 64 -6.64 -7.59 1.11
C VAL A 64 -5.99 -7.34 -0.24
N ILE A 65 -6.79 -7.03 -1.27
CA ILE A 65 -6.29 -6.76 -2.62
C ILE A 65 -5.28 -5.62 -2.61
N VAL A 66 -5.57 -4.50 -1.93
CA VAL A 66 -4.65 -3.36 -1.88
C VAL A 66 -3.35 -3.73 -1.17
N ASN A 67 -3.42 -4.44 -0.03
CA ASN A 67 -2.22 -4.83 0.72
C ASN A 67 -1.34 -5.81 -0.03
N GLU A 68 -1.92 -6.67 -0.86
CA GLU A 68 -1.16 -7.70 -1.59
C GLU A 68 -0.69 -7.22 -2.97
N GLU A 69 -1.51 -6.47 -3.70
CA GLU A 69 -1.21 -6.10 -5.09
C GLU A 69 -0.57 -4.72 -5.23
N LEU A 70 -0.84 -3.78 -4.32
CA LEU A 70 -0.39 -2.38 -4.46
C LEU A 70 0.68 -2.01 -3.45
N VAL A 71 0.44 -2.25 -2.16
CA VAL A 71 1.34 -1.85 -1.06
C VAL A 71 2.80 -2.29 -1.23
N PRO A 72 3.13 -3.50 -1.75
CA PRO A 72 4.52 -3.90 -1.95
C PRO A 72 5.30 -2.99 -2.91
N TYR A 73 4.60 -2.30 -3.80
CA TYR A 73 5.17 -1.38 -4.79
C TYR A 73 5.11 0.09 -4.35
N ILE A 74 4.69 0.35 -3.11
CA ILE A 74 4.61 1.69 -2.51
C ILE A 74 5.74 1.85 -1.50
N ASP A 75 6.54 2.91 -1.65
CA ASP A 75 7.50 3.35 -0.65
C ASP A 75 6.79 4.06 0.50
N SER A 76 6.13 3.25 1.33
CA SER A 76 5.33 3.70 2.47
C SER A 76 6.17 4.46 3.49
N ARG A 77 7.45 4.10 3.64
CA ARG A 77 8.36 4.78 4.57
C ARG A 77 8.67 6.19 4.10
N TYR A 78 9.03 6.36 2.83
CA TYR A 78 9.25 7.68 2.25
C TYR A 78 7.99 8.53 2.28
N ALA A 79 6.85 7.95 1.90
CA ALA A 79 5.55 8.62 1.94
C ALA A 79 5.20 9.14 3.34
N ALA A 80 5.31 8.29 4.36
CA ALA A 80 5.07 8.66 5.74
C ALA A 80 6.04 9.76 6.22
N PHE A 81 7.33 9.66 5.89
CA PHE A 81 8.33 10.67 6.29
C PHE A 81 8.08 12.03 5.63
N ARG A 82 7.56 12.04 4.39
CA ARG A 82 7.12 13.26 3.71
C ARG A 82 5.95 13.93 4.43
N VAL A 83 5.04 13.16 5.02
CA VAL A 83 3.93 13.66 5.84
C VAL A 83 4.41 14.18 7.19
N ILE A 84 5.32 13.47 7.88
CA ILE A 84 5.95 13.96 9.12
C ILE A 84 6.68 15.29 8.86
N GLY A 85 7.39 15.39 7.73
CA GLY A 85 8.07 16.60 7.31
C GLY A 85 9.17 17.03 8.28
N ASN A 86 9.21 18.32 8.62
CA ASN A 86 10.33 18.90 9.39
C ASN A 86 10.40 18.39 10.85
N TYR A 87 9.31 17.85 11.38
CA TYR A 87 9.26 17.31 12.76
C TYR A 87 10.03 16.01 12.92
N ILE A 88 10.44 15.36 11.82
CA ILE A 88 11.15 14.08 11.86
C ILE A 88 12.42 14.14 12.72
N LYS A 89 13.11 15.29 12.74
CA LYS A 89 14.34 15.51 13.53
C LYS A 89 14.11 15.46 15.05
N GLN A 90 12.88 15.61 15.51
CA GLN A 90 12.50 15.66 16.92
C GLN A 90 11.88 14.33 17.40
N THR A 91 11.87 13.31 16.56
CA THR A 91 11.19 12.03 16.82
C THR A 91 12.19 10.89 16.93
N LYS A 92 11.88 9.84 17.68
CA LYS A 92 12.70 8.62 17.73
C LYS A 92 12.44 7.75 16.50
N GLU A 93 13.39 6.88 16.16
CA GLU A 93 13.22 5.95 15.04
C GLU A 93 12.02 5.02 15.24
N GLU A 94 11.84 4.51 16.46
CA GLU A 94 10.70 3.67 16.85
C GLU A 94 9.35 4.36 16.60
N ASP A 95 9.22 5.65 16.96
CA ASP A 95 7.99 6.42 16.75
C ASP A 95 7.70 6.62 15.26
N ARG A 96 8.76 6.83 14.46
CA ARG A 96 8.64 6.97 13.00
C ARG A 96 8.19 5.65 12.37
N ASP A 97 8.75 4.53 12.79
CA ASP A 97 8.38 3.21 12.25
C ASP A 97 6.95 2.83 12.62
N ALA A 98 6.52 3.13 13.85
CA ALA A 98 5.13 2.98 14.24
C ALA A 98 4.20 3.87 13.39
N PHE A 99 4.60 5.12 13.12
CA PHE A 99 3.85 6.01 12.23
C PHE A 99 3.79 5.50 10.80
N VAL A 100 4.86 4.91 10.25
CA VAL A 100 4.87 4.32 8.90
C VAL A 100 3.80 3.24 8.76
N VAL A 101 3.71 2.33 9.73
CA VAL A 101 2.71 1.25 9.74
C VAL A 101 1.30 1.84 9.84
N ALA A 102 1.07 2.71 10.83
CA ALA A 102 -0.24 3.33 11.06
C ALA A 102 -0.71 4.16 9.85
N PHE A 103 0.18 4.95 9.26
CA PHE A 103 -0.11 5.76 8.09
C PHE A 103 -0.45 4.87 6.88
N LYS A 104 0.35 3.85 6.60
CA LYS A 104 0.07 2.88 5.53
C LYS A 104 -1.32 2.25 5.70
N ASP A 105 -1.63 1.73 6.88
CA ASP A 105 -2.93 1.07 7.13
C ASP A 105 -4.10 2.06 7.02
N TYR A 106 -3.92 3.28 7.53
CA TYR A 106 -4.89 4.37 7.39
C TYR A 106 -5.14 4.74 5.92
N MET A 107 -4.08 4.81 5.11
CA MET A 107 -4.17 5.10 3.69
C MET A 107 -4.93 3.99 2.95
N VAL A 108 -4.66 2.72 3.26
CA VAL A 108 -5.44 1.61 2.70
C VAL A 108 -6.92 1.74 3.08
N ALA A 109 -7.22 1.97 4.36
CA ALA A 109 -8.60 2.12 4.83
C ALA A 109 -9.35 3.27 4.14
N THR A 110 -8.64 4.37 3.88
CA THR A 110 -9.23 5.59 3.32
C THR A 110 -9.53 5.47 1.82
N TYR A 111 -8.70 4.74 1.07
CA TYR A 111 -8.75 4.78 -0.39
C TYR A 111 -9.10 3.45 -1.07
N ALA A 112 -9.03 2.31 -0.38
CA ALA A 112 -9.39 1.01 -0.97
C ALA A 112 -10.83 1.01 -1.51
N GLY A 113 -11.75 1.70 -0.83
CA GLY A 113 -13.13 1.85 -1.27
C GLY A 113 -13.30 2.50 -2.64
N ALA A 114 -12.37 3.38 -3.07
CA ALA A 114 -12.42 3.99 -4.39
C ALA A 114 -12.36 2.95 -5.53
N LEU A 115 -11.74 1.79 -5.28
CA LEU A 115 -11.66 0.70 -6.25
C LEU A 115 -13.02 0.06 -6.55
N THR A 116 -14.04 0.25 -5.69
CA THR A 116 -15.44 -0.14 -6.00
C THR A 116 -16.01 0.60 -7.20
N GLN A 117 -15.47 1.77 -7.54
CA GLN A 117 -15.92 2.55 -8.70
C GLN A 117 -15.34 2.00 -10.01
N TYR A 118 -14.42 1.02 -9.94
CA TYR A 118 -13.89 0.38 -11.13
C TYR A 118 -14.99 -0.45 -11.82
N LYS A 119 -15.25 -0.11 -13.07
CA LYS A 119 -16.25 -0.74 -13.96
C LYS A 119 -15.63 -1.03 -15.32
N ASN A 120 -14.38 -1.50 -15.34
CA ASN A 120 -13.59 -1.71 -16.56
C ASN A 120 -13.23 -0.43 -17.31
N GLN A 121 -12.99 0.67 -16.58
CA GLN A 121 -12.46 1.89 -17.20
C GLN A 121 -11.12 1.59 -17.89
N LYS A 122 -10.91 2.21 -19.05
CA LYS A 122 -9.63 2.09 -19.75
C LYS A 122 -8.59 2.97 -19.06
N VAL A 123 -7.43 2.41 -18.74
CA VAL A 123 -6.29 3.14 -18.17
C VAL A 123 -5.26 3.37 -19.28
N ILE A 124 -4.81 4.62 -19.44
CA ILE A 124 -3.84 5.01 -20.45
C ILE A 124 -2.65 5.66 -19.74
N PHE A 125 -1.50 4.99 -19.80
CA PHE A 125 -0.23 5.56 -19.34
C PHE A 125 0.40 6.41 -20.46
N GLU A 126 1.13 7.44 -20.08
CA GLU A 126 1.96 8.17 -21.03
C GLU A 126 3.06 7.28 -21.62
N PRO A 127 3.55 7.58 -22.84
CA PRO A 127 4.64 6.81 -23.43
C PRO A 127 5.89 6.79 -22.58
N ALA A 128 6.54 5.62 -22.51
CA ALA A 128 7.79 5.44 -21.82
C ALA A 128 8.89 6.36 -22.36
N ARG A 129 9.69 6.91 -21.44
CA ARG A 129 10.84 7.77 -21.73
C ARG A 129 12.07 7.26 -21.01
N ALA A 130 13.25 7.58 -21.56
CA ALA A 130 14.51 7.21 -20.94
C ALA A 130 14.64 7.88 -19.55
N VAL A 131 14.81 7.05 -18.51
CA VAL A 131 14.89 7.50 -17.12
C VAL A 131 16.31 7.93 -16.71
N GLY A 132 17.34 7.33 -17.32
CA GLY A 132 18.74 7.64 -17.05
C GLY A 132 19.09 7.57 -15.54
N ASN A 133 19.74 8.61 -15.04
CA ASN A 133 20.17 8.71 -13.64
C ASN A 133 19.14 9.37 -12.72
N GLN A 134 17.90 9.55 -13.19
CA GLN A 134 16.85 10.11 -12.35
C GLN A 134 16.52 9.13 -11.21
N ASN A 135 16.35 9.70 -10.01
CA ASN A 135 15.94 8.95 -8.81
C ASN A 135 14.46 9.14 -8.48
N ILE A 136 13.81 10.12 -9.10
CA ILE A 136 12.39 10.43 -8.98
C ILE A 136 11.87 10.72 -10.37
N ILE A 137 10.73 10.12 -10.72
CA ILE A 137 10.02 10.41 -11.96
C ILE A 137 8.52 10.56 -11.70
N THR A 138 7.83 11.07 -12.70
CA THR A 138 6.37 11.15 -12.72
C THR A 138 5.87 10.47 -13.97
N ILE A 139 4.91 9.56 -13.82
CA ILE A 139 4.21 8.91 -14.93
C ILE A 139 2.77 9.40 -14.92
N LYS A 140 2.37 10.05 -16.00
CA LYS A 140 0.99 10.51 -16.20
C LYS A 140 0.12 9.36 -16.69
N THR A 141 -1.08 9.31 -16.15
CA THR A 141 -2.08 8.28 -16.38
C THR A 141 -3.44 8.94 -16.55
N ARG A 142 -4.21 8.49 -17.53
CA ARG A 142 -5.62 8.87 -17.69
C ARG A 142 -6.50 7.66 -17.48
N VAL A 143 -7.55 7.81 -16.68
CA VAL A 143 -8.61 6.82 -16.54
C VAL A 143 -9.82 7.31 -17.32
N ILE A 144 -10.22 6.52 -18.31
CA ILE A 144 -11.30 6.85 -19.23
C ILE A 144 -12.60 6.20 -18.73
N ASP A 145 -13.51 7.02 -18.22
CA ASP A 145 -14.85 6.59 -17.79
C ASP A 145 -15.89 7.04 -18.84
N PRO A 146 -16.51 6.12 -19.62
CA PRO A 146 -17.41 6.48 -20.69
C PRO A 146 -18.53 7.44 -20.24
N GLY A 147 -18.68 8.56 -20.97
CA GLY A 147 -19.70 9.57 -20.67
C GLY A 147 -19.33 10.53 -19.52
N LYS A 148 -18.12 10.45 -18.97
CA LYS A 148 -17.57 11.41 -18.02
C LYS A 148 -16.23 11.99 -18.51
N PRO A 149 -15.78 13.12 -17.96
CA PRO A 149 -14.42 13.60 -18.19
C PRO A 149 -13.38 12.55 -17.78
N ASP A 150 -12.28 12.48 -18.53
CA ASP A 150 -11.11 11.69 -18.17
C ASP A 150 -10.60 12.10 -16.79
N ILE A 151 -10.24 11.11 -15.97
CA ILE A 151 -9.59 11.36 -14.68
C ILE A 151 -8.08 11.37 -14.88
N ASN A 152 -7.42 12.47 -14.55
CA ASN A 152 -5.98 12.65 -14.67
C ASN A 152 -5.30 12.26 -13.36
N ILE A 153 -4.38 11.31 -13.45
CA ILE A 153 -3.57 10.82 -12.34
C ILE A 153 -2.09 10.95 -12.71
N GLU A 154 -1.26 11.41 -11.78
CA GLU A 154 0.19 11.34 -11.90
C GLU A 154 0.74 10.49 -10.75
N PHE A 155 1.40 9.39 -11.09
CA PHE A 155 2.13 8.59 -10.13
C PHE A 155 3.53 9.15 -10.00
N LYS A 156 3.95 9.51 -8.77
CA LYS A 156 5.33 9.87 -8.50
C LYS A 156 6.05 8.64 -7.98
N LEU A 157 7.09 8.25 -8.70
CA LEU A 157 7.89 7.07 -8.40
C LEU A 157 9.28 7.51 -7.96
N ARG A 158 9.88 6.73 -7.08
CA ARG A 158 11.29 6.86 -6.72
C ARG A 158 12.02 5.55 -6.86
N ARG A 159 13.31 5.63 -7.16
CA ARG A 159 14.21 4.49 -7.07
C ARG A 159 14.43 4.18 -5.58
N ALA A 160 14.23 2.92 -5.21
CA ALA A 160 14.49 2.42 -3.88
C ALA A 160 15.96 2.61 -3.53
N LYS A 161 16.25 2.87 -2.25
CA LYS A 161 17.64 3.05 -1.83
C LYS A 161 18.38 1.72 -1.98
N ASP A 162 19.62 1.78 -2.48
CA ASP A 162 20.50 0.62 -2.62
C ASP A 162 19.92 -0.49 -3.54
N SER A 163 19.05 -0.11 -4.48
CA SER A 163 18.37 -1.00 -5.41
C SER A 163 18.06 -0.28 -6.71
N GLU A 164 17.95 -1.02 -7.82
CA GLU A 164 17.45 -0.51 -9.10
C GLU A 164 15.92 -0.51 -9.19
N ASN A 165 15.23 -0.94 -8.13
CA ASN A 165 13.78 -1.08 -8.13
C ASN A 165 13.06 0.24 -7.96
N TRP A 166 11.94 0.40 -8.65
CA TRP A 166 11.08 1.57 -8.53
C TRP A 166 9.89 1.31 -7.62
N GLN A 167 9.49 2.33 -6.86
CA GLN A 167 8.32 2.31 -5.99
C GLN A 167 7.56 3.61 -6.12
N VAL A 168 6.22 3.54 -6.11
CA VAL A 168 5.35 4.71 -6.02
C VAL A 168 5.47 5.29 -4.62
N PHE A 169 5.51 6.61 -4.48
CA PHE A 169 5.42 7.24 -3.16
C PHE A 169 4.30 8.27 -3.04
N ASP A 170 3.82 8.82 -4.15
CA ASP A 170 2.73 9.79 -4.15
C ASP A 170 1.85 9.60 -5.40
N MET A 171 0.59 9.99 -5.27
CA MET A 171 -0.38 10.03 -6.35
C MET A 171 -0.98 11.44 -6.38
N VAL A 172 -0.96 12.06 -7.56
CA VAL A 172 -1.58 13.36 -7.80
C VAL A 172 -2.82 13.09 -8.63
N ALA A 173 -4.00 13.33 -8.08
CA ALA A 173 -5.27 13.19 -8.80
C ALA A 173 -5.82 14.59 -9.07
N GLU A 174 -6.13 14.90 -10.33
CA GLU A 174 -6.64 16.22 -10.74
C GLU A 174 -5.81 17.40 -10.21
N GLY A 175 -4.48 17.26 -10.25
CA GLY A 175 -3.54 18.26 -9.77
C GLY A 175 -3.36 18.32 -8.24
N ILE A 176 -4.07 17.50 -7.48
CA ILE A 176 -4.01 17.46 -6.02
C ILE A 176 -3.14 16.29 -5.58
N SER A 177 -1.96 16.58 -5.00
CA SER A 177 -1.11 15.57 -4.38
C SER A 177 -1.77 15.04 -3.11
N LEU A 178 -1.84 13.72 -3.02
CA LEU A 178 -2.32 13.03 -1.85
C LEU A 178 -1.41 13.28 -0.65
N LEU A 179 -0.07 13.20 -0.84
CA LEU A 179 0.85 13.40 0.28
C LEU A 179 0.91 14.86 0.75
N ASP A 180 0.82 15.84 -0.16
CA ASP A 180 0.81 17.24 0.24
C ASP A 180 -0.46 17.57 1.02
N SER A 181 -1.61 17.01 0.60
CA SER A 181 -2.87 17.11 1.34
C SER A 181 -2.76 16.50 2.74
N LYS A 182 -2.19 15.29 2.86
CA LYS A 182 -2.00 14.62 4.15
C LYS A 182 -0.96 15.31 5.03
N ARG A 183 0.07 15.91 4.44
CA ARG A 183 1.03 16.74 5.18
C ARG A 183 0.38 17.99 5.75
N ALA A 184 -0.52 18.63 5.02
CA ALA A 184 -1.26 19.80 5.51
C ALA A 184 -2.20 19.41 6.67
N GLU A 185 -2.95 18.30 6.52
CA GLU A 185 -3.85 17.77 7.55
C GLU A 185 -3.09 17.31 8.81
N LEU A 186 -2.20 16.34 8.65
CA LEU A 186 -1.57 15.63 9.77
C LEU A 186 -0.35 16.36 10.31
N GLY A 187 0.39 17.12 9.50
CA GLY A 187 1.56 17.88 9.95
C GLY A 187 1.20 18.95 10.98
N ASN A 188 0.01 19.54 10.86
CA ASN A 188 -0.52 20.45 11.86
C ASN A 188 -0.81 19.74 13.20
N MET A 189 -1.42 18.55 13.13
CA MET A 189 -1.69 17.73 14.31
C MET A 189 -0.41 17.24 14.97
N ILE A 190 0.58 16.78 14.19
CA ILE A 190 1.87 16.33 14.70
C ILE A 190 2.57 17.48 15.45
N ARG A 191 2.51 18.71 14.93
CA ARG A 191 3.05 19.89 15.62
C ARG A 191 2.39 20.11 16.99
N GLN A 192 1.07 19.96 17.07
CA GLN A 192 0.29 20.31 18.25
C GLN A 192 0.25 19.19 19.30
N GLN A 193 0.20 17.94 18.87
CA GLN A 193 -0.13 16.78 19.71
C GLN A 193 1.02 15.75 19.77
N GLY A 194 2.06 15.93 18.94
CA GLY A 194 3.18 15.01 18.83
C GLY A 194 2.91 13.82 17.90
N LEU A 195 3.98 13.19 17.42
CA LEU A 195 3.89 12.09 16.46
C LEU A 195 3.12 10.88 17.03
N ALA A 196 3.40 10.49 18.27
CA ALA A 196 2.78 9.34 18.91
C ALA A 196 1.25 9.46 19.03
N SER A 197 0.74 10.65 19.36
CA SER A 197 -0.70 10.92 19.45
C SER A 197 -1.37 10.76 18.08
N VAL A 198 -0.77 11.33 17.03
CA VAL A 198 -1.27 11.19 15.67
C VAL A 198 -1.17 9.74 15.20
N THR A 199 -0.10 9.02 15.52
CA THR A 199 0.02 7.58 15.25
C THR A 199 -1.16 6.80 15.84
N ALA A 200 -1.49 7.01 17.11
CA ALA A 200 -2.62 6.35 17.76
C ALA A 200 -3.96 6.68 17.07
N LEU A 201 -4.16 7.95 16.68
CA LEU A 201 -5.33 8.36 15.90
C LEU A 201 -5.42 7.62 14.55
N LEU A 202 -4.29 7.48 13.84
CA LEU A 202 -4.27 6.79 12.55
C LEU A 202 -4.54 5.28 12.69
N VAL A 203 -4.03 4.65 13.76
CA VAL A 203 -4.37 3.25 14.10
C VAL A 203 -5.87 3.09 14.35
N GLU A 204 -6.52 4.06 14.98
CA GLU A 204 -7.96 3.98 15.19
C GLU A 204 -8.73 4.20 13.89
N LYS A 205 -8.34 5.22 13.10
CA LYS A 205 -8.95 5.49 11.79
C LYS A 205 -8.75 4.35 10.80
N SER A 206 -7.66 3.57 10.87
CA SER A 206 -7.40 2.47 9.94
C SER A 206 -8.34 1.28 10.11
N LYS A 207 -8.96 1.14 11.29
CA LYS A 207 -9.99 0.11 11.59
C LYS A 207 -11.36 0.45 11.05
N ALA A 208 -11.57 1.68 10.54
CA ALA A 208 -12.83 2.05 9.93
C ALA A 208 -13.15 1.09 8.77
N PRO A 209 -14.42 0.65 8.65
CA PRO A 209 -14.83 -0.18 7.54
C PRO A 209 -14.56 0.51 6.20
N ILE A 210 -14.14 -0.27 5.20
CA ILE A 210 -14.09 0.16 3.82
C ILE A 210 -15.51 0.52 3.40
N THR A 211 -15.65 1.74 2.88
CA THR A 211 -16.92 2.24 2.34
C THR A 211 -16.70 2.64 0.90
N ALA A 212 -17.69 2.39 0.05
CA ALA A 212 -17.69 2.96 -1.29
C ALA A 212 -17.79 4.49 -1.16
N PRO A 213 -17.05 5.28 -1.98
CA PRO A 213 -17.22 6.72 -2.00
C PRO A 213 -18.68 7.06 -2.22
N MET A 214 -19.23 7.97 -1.40
CA MET A 214 -20.55 8.52 -1.67
C MET A 214 -20.49 9.19 -3.05
N GLN A 215 -21.30 8.72 -4.01
CA GLN A 215 -21.47 9.43 -5.27
C GLN A 215 -21.92 10.84 -4.91
N GLY A 216 -21.13 11.85 -5.30
CA GLY A 216 -21.44 13.24 -5.02
C GLY A 216 -22.88 13.51 -5.43
N ASN A 217 -23.74 13.74 -4.44
CA ASN A 217 -25.07 14.20 -4.69
C ASN A 217 -24.88 15.57 -5.35
N ASN A 218 -25.19 15.69 -6.63
CA ASN A 218 -25.34 16.99 -7.28
C ASN A 218 -26.50 17.69 -6.57
N ALA A 219 -26.20 18.37 -5.47
CA ALA A 219 -27.07 19.36 -4.88
C ALA A 219 -27.11 20.55 -5.85
N LYS A 220 -27.93 20.40 -6.89
CA LYS A 220 -28.68 21.54 -7.40
C LYS A 220 -29.62 21.96 -6.28
N ASN A 221 -29.27 23.04 -5.60
CA ASN A 221 -30.13 24.17 -5.23
C ASN A 221 -29.36 25.13 -4.34
#